data_AF-T2I955-F1
#
_entry.id   AF-T2I955-F1
#
_cell.length_a   1.000
_cell.length_b   1.000
_cell.length_c   1.000
_cell.angle_alpha   90.00
_cell.angle_beta   90.00
_cell.angle_gamma   90.00
#
_symmetry.space_group_name_H-M   'P 1'
#
loop_
_entity.id
_entity.type
_entity.pdbx_description
1 polymer ?
#
loop_
_entity_poly.entity_id
_entity_poly.type
_entity_poly.pdbx_seq_one_letter_code
_entity_poly.pdbx_strand_id
1 'polypeptide(L)'
;MAHSAEVYIPLNVNHSPFNVGIPINLPMFTHQQIQNLTKIYNLDFSPEQEEKLMYLVGGNPYLLKLALYNISLGKVTLDELLLADTHAVSNIYLDHLQRQLWNLQKQNSGLLDALEKVVFAPKPIELDFVESIRLQSLGLVNFQGNEVVISCSLYQQYFQQYFCSQD
;
A
#
# COMPACT_ATOMS: atom_id res chain seq x y z
N MET A 1 -30.40 -20.42 45.64
CA MET A 1 -29.15 -19.64 45.52
C MET A 1 -28.69 -19.79 44.09
N ALA A 2 -28.88 -18.78 43.25
CA ALA A 2 -28.48 -18.81 41.85
C ALA A 2 -27.08 -18.16 41.76
N HIS A 3 -26.07 -18.92 41.34
CA HIS A 3 -24.75 -18.39 41.06
C HIS A 3 -24.68 -18.04 39.57
N SER A 4 -24.67 -16.74 39.26
CA SER A 4 -24.38 -16.23 37.93
C SER A 4 -22.87 -16.33 37.71
N ALA A 5 -22.43 -17.27 36.88
CA ALA A 5 -21.06 -17.27 36.39
C ALA A 5 -20.98 -16.22 35.27
N GLU A 6 -20.55 -15.01 35.60
CA GLU A 6 -20.17 -14.02 34.59
C GLU A 6 -19.03 -14.62 33.75
N VAL A 7 -19.36 -14.91 32.49
CA VAL A 7 -18.38 -15.33 31.48
C VAL A 7 -17.47 -14.14 31.22
N TYR A 8 -16.30 -14.15 31.82
CA TYR A 8 -15.25 -13.18 31.55
C TYR A 8 -14.68 -13.42 30.15
N ILE A 9 -15.23 -12.73 29.14
CA ILE A 9 -14.65 -12.68 27.80
C ILE A 9 -13.50 -11.68 27.87
N PRO A 10 -12.22 -12.10 27.70
CA PRO A 10 -11.12 -11.15 27.63
C PRO A 10 -11.31 -10.28 26.38
N LEU A 11 -11.75 -9.04 26.61
CA LEU A 11 -11.90 -8.04 25.56
C LEU A 11 -10.50 -7.70 25.05
N ASN A 12 -10.20 -8.14 23.82
CA ASN A 12 -9.08 -7.60 23.08
C ASN A 12 -9.35 -6.08 22.91
N VAL A 13 -8.46 -5.26 23.48
CA VAL A 13 -8.60 -3.80 23.60
C VAL A 13 -8.79 -3.10 22.24
N ASN A 14 -8.48 -3.78 21.14
CA ASN A 14 -8.63 -3.26 19.77
C ASN A 14 -9.95 -3.65 19.09
N HIS A 15 -10.83 -4.40 19.75
CA HIS A 15 -12.12 -4.81 19.20
C HIS A 15 -13.27 -4.33 20.08
N SER A 16 -14.05 -3.38 19.57
CA SER A 16 -15.35 -3.06 20.14
C SER A 16 -16.25 -4.29 20.03
N PRO A 17 -16.93 -4.72 21.11
CA PRO A 17 -17.91 -5.82 21.06
C PRO A 17 -19.11 -5.50 20.15
N PHE A 18 -19.19 -4.27 19.62
CA PHE A 18 -20.18 -3.79 18.67
C PHE A 18 -19.66 -3.64 17.22
N ASN A 19 -18.54 -4.28 16.85
CA ASN A 19 -18.12 -4.38 15.45
C ASN A 19 -18.99 -5.37 14.64
N VAL A 20 -20.32 -5.17 14.68
CA VAL A 20 -21.33 -5.89 13.88
C VAL A 20 -21.55 -5.19 12.52
N GLY A 21 -20.50 -4.58 11.97
CA GLY A 21 -20.53 -3.97 10.65
C GLY A 21 -20.29 -5.01 9.57
N ILE A 22 -21.00 -4.92 8.45
CA ILE A 22 -20.66 -5.68 7.25
C ILE A 22 -19.28 -5.20 6.80
N PRO A 23 -18.25 -6.07 6.71
CA PRO A 23 -16.94 -5.66 6.24
C PRO A 23 -17.06 -5.22 4.78
N ILE A 24 -16.82 -3.94 4.52
CA ILE A 24 -16.69 -3.41 3.15
C ILE A 24 -15.24 -3.59 2.74
N ASN A 25 -15.01 -4.50 1.80
CA ASN A 25 -13.71 -4.61 1.16
C ASN A 25 -13.56 -3.50 0.11
N LEU A 26 -12.48 -2.74 0.18
CA LEU A 26 -12.14 -1.69 -0.80
C LEU A 26 -11.00 -2.21 -1.67
N PRO A 27 -11.31 -2.87 -2.81
CA PRO A 27 -10.28 -3.41 -3.68
C PRO A 27 -9.47 -2.29 -4.34
N MET A 28 -8.28 -2.67 -4.81
CA MET A 28 -7.50 -1.84 -5.72
C MET A 28 -8.30 -1.56 -7.00
N PHE A 29 -8.10 -0.39 -7.58
CA PHE A 29 -8.73 -0.03 -8.85
C PHE A 29 -8.22 -0.89 -10.00
N THR A 30 -9.16 -1.28 -10.86
CA THR A 30 -8.85 -1.93 -12.13
C THR A 30 -8.35 -0.90 -13.14
N HIS A 31 -7.72 -1.37 -14.22
CA HIS A 31 -7.30 -0.52 -15.33
C HIS A 31 -8.45 0.37 -15.82
N GLN A 32 -9.62 -0.21 -16.10
CA GLN A 32 -10.80 0.53 -16.55
C GLN A 32 -11.26 1.59 -15.55
N GLN A 33 -11.17 1.33 -14.24
CA GLN A 33 -11.50 2.32 -13.22
C GLN A 33 -10.50 3.48 -13.21
N ILE A 34 -9.22 3.21 -13.43
CA ILE A 34 -8.18 4.24 -13.55
C ILE A 34 -8.41 5.11 -14.79
N GLN A 35 -8.73 4.51 -15.94
CA GLN A 35 -9.08 5.24 -17.16
C GLN A 35 -10.31 6.14 -17.01
N ASN A 36 -11.29 5.70 -16.22
CA ASN A 36 -12.43 6.55 -15.90
C ASN A 36 -12.03 7.68 -14.95
N LEU A 37 -11.11 7.41 -14.01
CA LEU A 37 -10.63 8.38 -13.06
C LEU A 37 -9.81 9.49 -13.76
N THR A 38 -8.91 9.16 -14.68
CA THR A 38 -8.13 10.16 -15.45
C THR A 38 -9.05 11.16 -16.16
N LYS A 39 -10.14 10.68 -16.78
CA LYS A 39 -11.18 11.52 -17.40
C LYS A 39 -11.88 12.45 -16.41
N ILE A 40 -12.17 11.98 -15.19
CA ILE A 40 -12.78 12.82 -14.14
C ILE A 40 -11.85 13.98 -13.76
N TYR A 41 -10.53 13.77 -13.79
CA TYR A 41 -9.53 14.82 -13.56
C TYR A 41 -9.27 15.68 -14.81
N ASN A 42 -9.99 15.47 -15.92
CA ASN A 42 -9.76 16.11 -17.22
C ASN A 42 -8.32 15.95 -17.72
N LEU A 43 -7.74 14.75 -17.53
CA LEU A 43 -6.41 14.40 -18.01
C LEU A 43 -6.52 13.51 -19.25
N ASP A 44 -6.03 14.01 -20.37
CA ASP A 44 -5.99 13.29 -21.66
C ASP A 44 -4.77 12.37 -21.74
N PHE A 45 -4.70 11.37 -20.85
CA PHE A 45 -3.60 10.40 -20.85
C PHE A 45 -3.69 9.46 -22.05
N SER A 46 -2.54 9.19 -22.66
CA SER A 46 -2.42 8.09 -23.61
C SER A 46 -2.48 6.73 -22.87
N PRO A 47 -2.82 5.63 -23.55
CA PRO A 47 -2.79 4.30 -22.94
C PRO A 47 -1.43 3.96 -22.30
N GLU A 48 -0.33 4.44 -22.90
CA GLU A 48 1.02 4.26 -22.36
C GLU A 48 1.22 5.03 -21.03
N GLN A 49 0.67 6.24 -20.94
CA GLN A 49 0.74 7.03 -19.69
C GLN A 49 -0.10 6.41 -18.58
N GLU A 50 -1.26 5.85 -18.92
CA GLU A 50 -2.11 5.10 -17.97
C GLU A 50 -1.39 3.85 -17.46
N GLU A 51 -0.73 3.10 -18.35
CA GLU A 51 0.07 1.92 -17.99
C GLU A 51 1.26 2.30 -17.09
N LYS A 52 1.98 3.38 -17.41
CA LYS A 52 3.08 3.88 -16.56
C LYS A 52 2.60 4.30 -15.18
N LEU A 53 1.47 5.00 -15.09
CA LEU A 53 0.88 5.37 -13.80
C LEU A 53 0.46 4.12 -13.01
N MET A 54 -0.19 3.15 -13.67
CA MET A 54 -0.58 1.88 -13.07
C MET A 54 0.64 1.10 -12.58
N TYR A 55 1.74 1.08 -13.33
CA TYR A 55 2.97 0.44 -12.91
C TYR A 55 3.57 1.10 -11.67
N LEU A 56 3.60 2.45 -11.64
CA LEU A 56 4.16 3.22 -10.53
C LEU A 56 3.38 2.99 -9.22
N VAL A 57 2.07 3.18 -9.23
CA VAL A 57 1.25 3.23 -8.00
C VAL A 57 0.27 2.07 -7.83
N GLY A 58 0.21 1.15 -8.79
CA GLY A 58 -0.78 0.09 -8.83
C GLY A 58 -2.20 0.63 -8.92
N GLY A 59 -3.15 -0.12 -8.37
CA GLY A 59 -4.54 0.32 -8.23
C GLY A 59 -4.84 1.06 -6.93
N ASN A 60 -3.84 1.55 -6.19
CA ASN A 60 -4.06 2.16 -4.87
C ASN A 60 -4.86 3.47 -5.00
N PRO A 61 -6.11 3.55 -4.50
CA PRO A 61 -6.96 4.72 -4.72
C PRO A 61 -6.38 6.01 -4.13
N TYR A 62 -5.65 5.92 -3.01
CA TYR A 62 -5.02 7.08 -2.39
C TYR A 62 -3.84 7.59 -3.21
N LEU A 63 -2.94 6.70 -3.63
CA LEU A 63 -1.77 7.09 -4.44
C LEU A 63 -2.20 7.63 -5.81
N LEU A 64 -3.19 7.00 -6.45
CA LEU A 64 -3.77 7.47 -7.71
C LEU A 64 -4.37 8.86 -7.56
N LYS A 65 -5.19 9.07 -6.51
CA LYS A 65 -5.75 10.40 -6.23
C LYS A 65 -4.65 11.45 -6.07
N LEU A 66 -3.58 11.14 -5.35
CA LEU A 66 -2.48 12.07 -5.12
C LEU A 66 -1.75 12.42 -6.43
N ALA A 67 -1.51 11.42 -7.28
CA ALA A 67 -0.93 11.61 -8.61
C ALA A 67 -1.81 12.54 -9.45
N LEU A 68 -3.06 12.12 -9.69
CA LEU A 68 -3.97 12.78 -10.62
C LEU A 68 -4.31 14.19 -10.15
N TYR A 69 -4.48 14.40 -8.84
CA TYR A 69 -4.72 15.73 -8.29
C TYR A 69 -3.55 16.68 -8.57
N ASN A 70 -2.30 16.28 -8.26
CA ASN A 70 -1.15 17.16 -8.48
C ASN A 70 -0.87 17.41 -9.97
N ILE A 71 -1.08 16.40 -10.83
CA ILE A 71 -0.97 16.54 -12.28
C ILE A 71 -2.05 17.47 -12.83
N SER A 72 -3.31 17.34 -12.39
CA SER A 72 -4.40 18.22 -12.83
C SER A 72 -4.20 19.69 -12.46
N LEU A 73 -3.43 19.94 -11.40
CA LEU A 73 -3.05 21.30 -10.98
C LEU A 73 -1.80 21.82 -11.69
N GLY A 74 -1.17 21.02 -12.55
CA GLY A 74 0.09 21.36 -13.22
C GLY A 74 1.29 21.49 -12.27
N LYS A 75 1.21 20.91 -11.06
CA LYS A 75 2.30 20.97 -10.06
C LYS A 75 3.44 20.01 -10.39
N VAL A 76 3.12 18.92 -11.08
CA VAL A 76 4.04 17.87 -11.47
C VAL A 76 3.53 17.19 -12.74
N THR A 77 4.43 16.67 -13.56
CA THR A 77 4.10 15.84 -14.72
C THR A 77 4.20 14.36 -14.38
N LEU A 78 3.61 13.49 -15.19
CA LEU A 78 3.75 12.04 -14.99
C LEU A 78 5.22 11.59 -15.09
N ASP A 79 5.98 12.13 -16.05
CA ASP A 79 7.39 11.78 -16.23
C ASP A 79 8.24 12.21 -15.03
N GLU A 80 7.96 13.39 -14.44
CA GLU A 80 8.60 13.82 -13.19
C GLU A 80 8.30 12.86 -12.04
N LEU A 81 7.06 12.34 -11.93
CA LEU A 81 6.72 11.35 -10.90
C LEU A 81 7.44 10.01 -11.09
N LEU A 82 7.60 9.58 -12.35
CA LEU A 82 8.28 8.31 -12.67
C LEU A 82 9.80 8.38 -12.40
N LEU A 83 10.40 9.56 -12.55
CA LEU A 83 11.83 9.79 -12.35
C LEU A 83 12.19 10.32 -10.96
N ALA A 84 11.21 10.72 -10.16
CA ALA A 84 11.45 11.29 -8.84
C ALA A 84 12.10 10.28 -7.90
N ASP A 85 13.13 10.72 -7.18
CA ASP A 85 13.64 10.00 -6.02
C ASP A 85 12.52 9.88 -4.97
N THR A 86 12.27 8.65 -4.53
CA THR A 86 11.21 8.32 -3.56
C THR A 86 11.46 8.90 -2.17
N HIS A 87 12.71 9.24 -1.84
CA HIS A 87 13.09 9.89 -0.58
C HIS A 87 13.24 11.41 -0.69
N ALA A 88 13.06 12.00 -1.88
CA ALA A 88 13.16 13.44 -2.06
C ALA A 88 11.99 14.20 -1.41
N VAL A 89 12.28 15.34 -0.78
CA VAL A 89 11.29 16.22 -0.13
C VAL A 89 10.25 16.76 -1.12
N SER A 90 10.63 16.88 -2.40
CA SER A 90 9.72 17.28 -3.47
C SER A 90 8.78 16.16 -3.94
N ASN A 91 9.02 14.91 -3.56
CA ASN A 91 8.20 13.79 -3.97
C ASN A 91 6.84 13.86 -3.26
N ILE A 92 5.76 13.93 -4.05
CA ILE A 92 4.39 14.05 -3.53
C ILE A 92 3.99 12.85 -2.65
N TYR A 93 4.63 11.69 -2.83
CA TYR A 93 4.34 10.48 -2.07
C TYR A 93 5.14 10.36 -0.76
N LEU A 94 6.14 11.21 -0.52
CA LEU A 94 7.11 11.04 0.57
C LEU A 94 6.42 10.88 1.94
N ASP A 95 5.48 11.77 2.25
CA ASP A 95 4.73 11.76 3.52
C ASP A 95 3.93 10.45 3.72
N HIS A 96 3.38 9.89 2.65
CA HIS A 96 2.74 8.57 2.70
C HIS A 96 3.75 7.45 2.95
N LEU A 97 4.87 7.47 2.22
CA LEU A 97 5.92 6.45 2.33
C LEU A 97 6.54 6.42 3.73
N GLN A 98 6.83 7.59 4.30
CA GLN A 98 7.32 7.73 5.67
C GLN A 98 6.33 7.20 6.70
N ARG A 99 5.02 7.43 6.52
CA ARG A 99 3.99 6.85 7.38
C ARG A 99 3.96 5.32 7.29
N GLN A 100 4.12 4.75 6.09
CA GLN A 100 4.18 3.29 5.95
C GLN A 100 5.39 2.71 6.67
N LEU A 101 6.57 3.32 6.50
CA LEU A 101 7.78 2.91 7.22
C LEU A 101 7.60 2.99 8.74
N TRP A 102 7.07 4.11 9.24
CA TRP A 102 6.79 4.30 10.67
C TRP A 102 5.80 3.25 11.21
N ASN A 103 4.78 2.90 10.44
CA ASN A 103 3.80 1.87 10.81
C ASN A 103 4.44 0.48 10.88
N LEU A 104 5.34 0.15 9.95
CA LEU A 104 6.09 -1.11 9.97
C LEU A 104 7.00 -1.20 11.19
N GLN A 105 7.80 -0.15 11.44
CA GLN A 105 8.73 -0.09 12.57
C GLN A 105 8.03 -0.24 13.93
N LYS A 106 6.78 0.21 14.05
CA LYS A 106 5.98 0.07 15.27
C LYS A 106 5.44 -1.33 15.52
N GLN A 107 5.26 -2.15 14.49
CA GLN A 107 4.48 -3.39 14.60
C GLN A 107 5.28 -4.63 14.99
N ASN A 108 6.61 -4.62 14.79
CA ASN A 108 7.66 -5.57 15.24
C ASN A 108 8.75 -5.70 14.14
N SER A 109 9.97 -6.10 14.50
CA SER A 109 11.08 -6.28 13.55
C SER A 109 10.79 -7.32 12.46
N GLY A 110 10.13 -8.43 12.78
CA GLY A 110 9.88 -9.50 11.81
C GLY A 110 9.05 -9.07 10.58
N LEU A 111 8.18 -8.07 10.72
CA LEU A 111 7.40 -7.57 9.58
C LEU A 111 8.26 -6.77 8.60
N LEU A 112 9.28 -6.08 9.11
CA LEU A 112 10.24 -5.31 8.32
C LEU A 112 11.18 -6.27 7.55
N ASP A 113 11.66 -7.32 8.23
CA ASP A 113 12.46 -8.39 7.61
C ASP A 113 11.66 -9.16 6.53
N ALA A 114 10.37 -9.40 6.78
CA ALA A 114 9.48 -10.04 5.82
C ALA A 114 9.26 -9.16 4.58
N LEU A 115 9.06 -7.85 4.76
CA LEU A 115 8.93 -6.91 3.64
C LEU A 115 10.23 -6.84 2.83
N GLU A 116 11.39 -6.81 3.49
CA GLU A 116 12.71 -6.80 2.83
C GLU A 116 12.84 -7.99 1.87
N LYS A 117 12.50 -9.20 2.31
CA LYS A 117 12.50 -10.40 1.45
C LYS A 117 11.64 -10.21 0.21
N VAL A 118 10.43 -9.68 0.35
CA VAL A 118 9.50 -9.46 -0.78
C VAL A 118 10.03 -8.40 -1.74
N VAL A 119 10.59 -7.32 -1.20
CA VAL A 119 11.09 -6.17 -1.95
C VAL A 119 12.25 -6.54 -2.88
N PHE A 120 13.11 -7.47 -2.46
CA PHE A 120 14.24 -7.97 -3.26
C PHE A 120 13.95 -9.25 -4.04
N ALA A 121 12.78 -9.87 -3.84
CA ALA A 121 12.44 -11.10 -4.55
C ALA A 121 12.15 -10.84 -6.05
N PRO A 122 12.76 -11.59 -6.97
CA PRO A 122 12.49 -11.45 -8.41
C PRO A 122 11.16 -12.09 -8.84
N LYS A 123 10.51 -12.83 -7.95
CA LYS A 123 9.29 -13.61 -8.17
C LYS A 123 8.45 -13.59 -6.88
N PRO A 124 7.16 -13.94 -6.94
CA PRO A 124 6.36 -14.13 -5.73
C PRO A 124 7.04 -15.09 -4.75
N ILE A 125 6.93 -14.82 -3.46
CA ILE A 125 7.50 -15.68 -2.40
C ILE A 125 6.48 -16.02 -1.34
N GLU A 126 6.66 -17.16 -0.68
CA GLU A 126 5.91 -17.53 0.51
C GLU A 126 6.53 -16.86 1.75
N LEU A 127 5.67 -16.26 2.58
CA LEU A 127 6.03 -15.73 3.90
C LEU A 127 5.20 -16.45 4.97
N ASP A 128 5.48 -16.17 6.25
CA ASP A 128 4.56 -16.57 7.31
C ASP A 128 3.16 -16.00 7.05
N PHE A 129 2.13 -16.77 7.41
CA PHE A 129 0.75 -16.40 7.16
C PHE A 129 0.36 -15.08 7.84
N VAL A 130 0.82 -14.87 9.08
CA VAL A 130 0.52 -13.65 9.84
C VAL A 130 1.24 -12.45 9.22
N GLU A 131 2.50 -12.62 8.79
CA GLU A 131 3.26 -11.58 8.08
C GLU A 131 2.58 -11.20 6.76
N SER A 132 2.17 -12.19 5.97
CA SER A 132 1.48 -12.00 4.68
C SER A 132 0.20 -11.19 4.83
N ILE A 133 -0.67 -11.57 5.77
CA ILE A 133 -1.93 -10.87 6.03
C ILE A 133 -1.70 -9.45 6.55
N ARG A 134 -0.67 -9.23 7.39
CA ARG A 134 -0.33 -7.90 7.90
C ARG A 134 0.22 -7.00 6.80
N LEU A 135 1.14 -7.47 5.98
CA LEU A 135 1.66 -6.70 4.85
C LEU A 135 0.55 -6.37 3.84
N GLN A 136 -0.37 -7.31 3.61
CA GLN A 136 -1.53 -7.08 2.73
C GLN A 136 -2.48 -6.03 3.33
N SER A 137 -2.75 -6.06 4.64
CA SER A 137 -3.65 -5.10 5.28
C SER A 137 -3.07 -3.67 5.31
N LEU A 138 -1.74 -3.54 5.26
CA LEU A 138 -1.04 -2.28 5.03
C LEU A 138 -1.06 -1.85 3.54
N GLY A 139 -1.52 -2.71 2.64
CA GLY A 139 -1.55 -2.48 1.19
C GLY A 139 -0.17 -2.56 0.53
N LEU A 140 0.84 -3.09 1.22
CA LEU A 140 2.22 -3.14 0.75
C LEU A 140 2.49 -4.32 -0.19
N VAL A 141 1.73 -5.40 -0.04
CA VAL A 141 1.84 -6.60 -0.89
C VAL A 141 0.48 -7.04 -1.41
N ASN A 142 0.50 -7.78 -2.52
CA ASN A 142 -0.65 -8.48 -3.08
C ASN A 142 -0.40 -10.00 -3.04
N PHE A 143 -1.46 -10.78 -2.82
CA PHE A 143 -1.38 -12.24 -2.94
C PHE A 143 -1.43 -12.68 -4.41
N GLN A 144 -0.59 -13.67 -4.73
CA GLN A 144 -0.63 -14.46 -5.96
C GLN A 144 -0.68 -15.93 -5.57
N GLY A 145 -1.89 -16.45 -5.37
CA GLY A 145 -2.06 -17.76 -4.73
C GLY A 145 -1.67 -17.71 -3.26
N ASN A 146 -0.73 -18.56 -2.85
CA ASN A 146 -0.18 -18.59 -1.49
C ASN A 146 1.08 -17.72 -1.32
N GLU A 147 1.57 -17.15 -2.41
CA GLU A 147 2.75 -16.30 -2.43
C GLU A 147 2.34 -14.82 -2.42
N VAL A 148 3.28 -13.94 -2.08
CA VAL A 148 3.08 -12.49 -2.09
C VAL A 148 4.07 -11.79 -3.00
N VAL A 149 3.63 -10.66 -3.56
CA VAL A 149 4.44 -9.73 -4.36
C VAL A 149 4.28 -8.32 -3.83
N ILE A 150 5.28 -7.45 -4.01
CA ILE A 150 5.14 -6.02 -3.71
C ILE A 150 3.98 -5.41 -4.52
N SER A 151 3.20 -4.52 -3.90
CA SER A 151 1.93 -4.08 -4.50
C SER A 151 2.08 -3.07 -5.64
N CYS A 152 3.19 -2.32 -5.69
CA CYS A 152 3.51 -1.39 -6.77
C CYS A 152 5.00 -1.02 -6.81
N SER A 153 5.46 -0.47 -7.94
CA SER A 153 6.86 -0.05 -8.14
C SER A 153 7.29 1.04 -7.15
N LEU A 154 6.40 1.98 -6.81
CA LEU A 154 6.71 3.07 -5.87
C LEU A 154 7.16 2.52 -4.51
N TYR A 155 6.45 1.52 -3.98
CA TYR A 155 6.85 0.89 -2.71
C TYR A 155 8.14 0.09 -2.87
N GLN A 156 8.29 -0.64 -3.96
CA GLN A 156 9.52 -1.38 -4.22
C GLN A 156 10.75 -0.46 -4.21
N GLN A 157 10.72 0.63 -4.98
CA GLN A 157 11.81 1.61 -5.06
C GLN A 157 12.12 2.23 -3.69
N TYR A 158 11.09 2.69 -2.98
CA TYR A 158 11.26 3.33 -1.67
C TYR A 158 11.90 2.40 -0.64
N PHE A 159 11.38 1.17 -0.51
CA PHE A 159 11.87 0.22 0.47
C PHE A 159 13.22 -0.39 0.08
N GLN A 160 13.50 -0.62 -1.21
CA GLN A 160 14.86 -1.03 -1.65
C GLN A 160 15.91 -0.01 -1.24
N GLN A 161 15.67 1.28 -1.54
CA GLN A 161 16.59 2.35 -1.17
C GLN A 161 16.72 2.49 0.36
N TYR A 162 15.62 2.30 1.09
CA TYR A 162 15.65 2.29 2.55
C TYR A 162 16.56 1.17 3.08
N PHE A 163 16.36 -0.08 2.66
CA PHE A 163 17.15 -1.22 3.15
C PHE A 163 18.62 -1.12 2.75
N CYS A 164 18.93 -0.77 1.49
CA CYS A 164 20.31 -0.58 1.05
C CYS A 164 21.04 0.59 1.74
N SER A 165 20.32 1.51 2.38
CA SER A 165 20.93 2.61 3.15
C SER A 165 21.25 2.25 4.61
N GLN A 166 20.80 1.08 5.08
CA GLN A 166 21.04 0.60 6.44
C GLN A 166 22.22 -0.40 6.53
N ASP A 167 22.71 -0.87 5.38
CA ASP A 167 23.93 -1.69 5.24
C ASP A 167 25.21 -0.85 5.27
#